data_AF-A0A9W9LLT1-F1
#
_entry.id   AF-A0A9W9LLT1-F1
#
_cell.length_a   1.000
_cell.length_b   1.000
_cell.length_c   1.000
_cell.angle_alpha   90.00
_cell.angle_beta   90.00
_cell.angle_gamma   90.00
#
_symmetry.space_group_name_H-M   'P 1'
#
loop_
_entity.id
_entity.type
_entity.pdbx_description
1 polymer ?
#
loop_
_entity_poly.entity_id
_entity_poly.type
_entity_poly.pdbx_seq_one_letter_code
_entity_poly.pdbx_strand_id
1 'polypeptide(L)'
;MARTVASCDLVTDLLQRLLDSGTDTRLIVCGTRTEFLVQLSAAIRSQRADSNASPRHDLLTKTIGLLANSSKIQLTFCSSLETLRAYMAVFGVTPEAERSPCREKQLVILDMVALHVSTTEFSAQGLSRTMAAAVEAASRTEMDLVLYECTNAVNPTSSEWGERLWATRIPLLNGSVRIRGEASAWAGRGVSVQQVAQRWFVFEKRE
;
A
#
# COMPACT_ATOMS: atom_id res chain seq x y z
N MET A 1 -14.46 -2.72 12.27
CA MET A 1 -13.07 -2.61 11.82
C MET A 1 -12.84 -3.53 10.63
N ALA A 2 -13.00 -2.99 9.44
CA ALA A 2 -12.73 -3.69 8.19
C ALA A 2 -11.21 -3.82 7.99
N ARG A 3 -10.80 -4.93 7.38
CA ARG A 3 -9.42 -5.22 7.00
C ARG A 3 -9.45 -5.68 5.57
N THR A 4 -9.22 -4.77 4.63
CA THR A 4 -9.35 -5.09 3.20
C THR A 4 -8.06 -4.93 2.43
N VAL A 5 -7.95 -5.69 1.35
CA VAL A 5 -6.99 -5.45 0.28
C VAL A 5 -7.77 -4.92 -0.91
N ALA A 6 -7.33 -3.78 -1.44
CA ALA A 6 -7.90 -3.17 -2.62
C ALA A 6 -6.79 -2.98 -3.69
N SER A 7 -7.16 -3.03 -4.96
CA SER A 7 -6.23 -2.77 -6.05
C SER A 7 -6.45 -1.36 -6.64
N CYS A 8 -5.35 -0.75 -7.03
CA CYS A 8 -5.30 0.49 -7.80
C CYS A 8 -4.37 0.23 -8.98
N ASP A 9 -4.78 0.67 -10.17
CA ASP A 9 -3.91 0.59 -11.33
C ASP A 9 -2.76 1.59 -11.14
N LEU A 10 -3.06 2.85 -10.81
CA LEU A 10 -2.08 3.89 -10.52
C LEU A 10 -2.26 4.54 -9.14
N VAL A 11 -1.18 5.15 -8.63
CA VAL A 11 -1.19 5.93 -7.38
C VAL A 11 -2.13 7.12 -7.42
N THR A 12 -2.39 7.67 -8.61
CA THR A 12 -3.35 8.77 -8.82
C THR A 12 -4.78 8.34 -8.52
N ASP A 13 -5.13 7.10 -8.88
CA ASP A 13 -6.48 6.54 -8.64
C ASP A 13 -6.72 6.30 -7.14
N LEU A 14 -5.66 5.90 -6.41
CA LEU A 14 -5.71 5.81 -4.96
C LEU A 14 -5.96 7.19 -4.35
N LEU A 15 -5.14 8.19 -4.69
CA LEU A 15 -5.26 9.52 -4.11
C LEU A 15 -6.64 10.14 -4.40
N GLN A 16 -7.16 9.94 -5.61
CA GLN A 16 -8.48 10.42 -5.99
C GLN A 16 -9.57 9.76 -5.11
N ARG A 17 -9.53 8.43 -4.95
CA ARG A 17 -10.45 7.71 -4.05
C ARG A 17 -10.38 8.20 -2.60
N LEU A 18 -9.19 8.41 -2.07
CA LEU A 18 -9.03 8.92 -0.69
C LEU A 18 -9.60 10.33 -0.55
N LEU A 19 -9.35 11.20 -1.52
CA LEU A 19 -9.87 12.57 -1.53
C LEU A 19 -11.41 12.61 -1.68
N ASP A 20 -11.98 11.71 -2.47
CA ASP A 20 -13.43 11.61 -2.67
C ASP A 20 -14.13 11.02 -1.43
N SER A 21 -13.48 10.10 -0.71
CA SER A 21 -14.02 9.54 0.54
C SER A 21 -14.17 10.59 1.64
N GLY A 22 -13.27 11.58 1.70
CA GLY A 22 -13.25 12.62 2.73
C GLY A 22 -13.08 12.11 4.17
N THR A 23 -12.62 10.87 4.33
CA THR A 23 -12.36 10.20 5.63
C THR A 23 -11.05 10.69 6.25
N ASP A 24 -10.92 10.56 7.57
CA ASP A 24 -9.67 10.88 8.28
C ASP A 24 -8.68 9.74 8.05
N THR A 25 -7.69 9.98 7.19
CA THR A 25 -6.83 8.93 6.64
C THR A 25 -5.38 9.10 7.09
N ARG A 26 -4.83 8.05 7.69
CA ARG A 26 -3.39 7.88 7.89
C ARG A 26 -2.84 7.07 6.72
N LEU A 27 -2.14 7.71 5.79
CA LEU A 27 -1.54 7.05 4.62
C LEU A 27 -0.04 6.80 4.85
N ILE A 28 0.34 5.53 4.95
CA ILE A 28 1.73 5.07 4.98
C ILE A 28 2.14 4.66 3.58
N VAL A 29 3.15 5.33 3.02
CA VAL A 29 3.76 5.00 1.74
C VAL A 29 5.02 4.18 1.98
N CYS A 30 5.05 2.95 1.48
CA CYS A 30 6.20 2.06 1.58
C CYS A 30 7.23 2.37 0.49
N GLY A 31 7.99 3.44 0.70
CA GLY A 31 9.03 3.92 -0.20
C GLY A 31 9.58 5.27 0.27
N THR A 32 10.49 5.85 -0.51
CA THR A 32 10.95 7.21 -0.26
C THR A 32 9.99 8.25 -0.82
N ARG A 33 10.03 9.47 -0.25
CA ARG A 33 9.29 10.61 -0.78
C ARG A 33 9.63 10.89 -2.26
N THR A 34 10.89 10.74 -2.63
CA THR A 34 11.35 11.01 -3.99
C THR A 34 10.77 10.00 -4.98
N GLU A 35 10.84 8.70 -4.68
CA GLU A 35 10.27 7.65 -5.53
C GLU A 35 8.76 7.84 -5.73
N PHE A 36 8.03 8.13 -4.65
CA PHE A 36 6.60 8.40 -4.71
C PHE A 36 6.26 9.60 -5.60
N LEU A 37 6.99 10.72 -5.46
CA LEU A 37 6.76 11.90 -6.29
C LEU A 37 7.09 11.66 -7.77
N VAL A 38 8.15 10.89 -8.05
CA VAL A 38 8.50 10.50 -9.42
C VAL A 38 7.38 9.63 -10.01
N GLN A 39 6.92 8.60 -9.29
CA GLN A 39 5.80 7.76 -9.72
C GLN A 39 4.51 8.56 -9.93
N LEU A 40 4.16 9.45 -9.00
CA LEU A 40 2.99 10.33 -9.12
C LEU A 40 3.09 11.23 -10.36
N SER A 41 4.27 11.80 -10.62
CA SER A 41 4.49 12.64 -11.79
C SER A 41 4.37 11.85 -13.10
N ALA A 42 4.86 10.60 -13.13
CA ALA A 42 4.75 9.71 -14.28
C ALA A 42 3.29 9.31 -14.53
N ALA A 43 2.55 8.97 -13.47
CA ALA A 43 1.13 8.63 -13.54
C ALA A 43 0.29 9.79 -14.10
N ILE A 44 0.50 11.01 -13.60
CA ILE A 44 -0.21 12.21 -14.08
C ILE A 44 0.09 12.48 -15.56
N ARG A 45 1.34 12.24 -16.01
CA ARG A 45 1.72 12.42 -17.42
C ARG A 45 1.12 11.35 -18.32
N SER A 46 1.06 10.10 -17.85
CA SER A 46 0.47 8.99 -18.60
C SER A 46 -1.02 9.24 -18.88
N GLN A 47 -1.78 9.68 -17.88
CA GLN A 47 -3.22 9.97 -18.05
C GLN A 47 -3.51 11.17 -18.97
N ARG A 48 -2.55 12.08 -19.16
CA ARG A 48 -2.68 13.20 -20.13
C ARG A 48 -2.46 12.77 -21.58
N ALA A 49 -1.79 11.65 -21.83
CA ALA A 49 -1.50 11.19 -23.18
C ALA A 49 -2.74 10.56 -23.85
N ASP A 50 -3.68 10.04 -23.05
CA ASP A 50 -4.98 9.54 -23.51
C ASP A 50 -5.86 10.71 -23.95
N SER A 51 -5.97 10.90 -25.25
CA SER A 51 -6.19 12.19 -25.93
C SER A 51 -7.60 12.82 -25.81
N ASN A 52 -8.44 12.35 -24.89
CA ASN A 52 -9.81 12.84 -24.66
C ASN A 52 -10.05 13.41 -23.25
N ALA A 53 -9.07 13.35 -22.34
CA ALA A 53 -9.22 13.88 -20.99
C ALA A 53 -8.89 15.38 -20.94
N SER A 54 -9.62 16.12 -20.10
CA SER A 54 -9.36 17.54 -19.81
C SER A 54 -7.86 17.81 -19.56
N PRO A 55 -7.31 18.97 -19.96
CA PRO A 55 -5.87 19.27 -19.88
C PRO A 55 -5.32 19.32 -18.44
N ARG A 56 -6.20 19.23 -17.43
CA ARG A 56 -5.86 19.21 -16.01
C ARG A 56 -6.42 17.94 -15.40
N HIS A 57 -5.53 17.16 -14.77
CA HIS A 57 -5.90 16.01 -13.96
C HIS A 57 -6.66 16.48 -12.72
N ASP A 58 -7.71 15.76 -12.30
CA ASP A 58 -8.62 16.19 -11.22
C ASP A 58 -7.92 16.46 -9.88
N LEU A 59 -6.90 15.67 -9.53
CA LEU A 59 -5.99 15.90 -8.40
C LEU A 59 -5.31 17.28 -8.39
N LEU A 60 -5.12 17.91 -9.55
CA LEU A 60 -4.48 19.22 -9.69
C LEU A 60 -5.50 20.37 -9.76
N THR A 61 -6.80 20.06 -9.77
CA THR A 61 -7.85 21.06 -9.72
C THR A 61 -7.91 21.63 -8.31
N LYS A 62 -7.66 22.94 -8.17
CA LYS A 62 -7.64 23.63 -6.88
C LYS A 62 -9.07 23.96 -6.43
N THR A 63 -9.83 22.97 -5.97
CA THR A 63 -11.13 23.20 -5.33
C THR A 63 -10.99 23.26 -3.82
N ILE A 64 -11.83 24.06 -3.16
CA ILE A 64 -11.85 24.15 -1.69
C ILE A 64 -12.19 22.79 -1.04
N GLY A 65 -13.04 22.00 -1.69
CA GLY A 65 -13.40 20.65 -1.24
C GLY A 65 -12.21 19.69 -1.25
N LEU A 66 -11.41 19.68 -2.32
CA LEU A 66 -10.20 18.85 -2.40
C LEU A 66 -9.16 19.26 -1.36
N LEU A 67 -8.97 20.56 -1.11
CA LEU A 67 -8.07 21.03 -0.07
C LEU A 67 -8.56 20.66 1.34
N ALA A 68 -9.87 20.77 1.59
CA ALA A 68 -10.48 20.39 2.85
C ALA A 68 -10.46 18.87 3.11
N ASN A 69 -10.49 18.05 2.05
CA ASN A 69 -10.33 16.61 2.19
C ASN A 69 -8.86 16.19 2.27
N SER A 70 -7.96 16.88 1.54
CA SER A 70 -6.52 16.64 1.63
C SER A 70 -5.96 16.93 3.02
N SER A 71 -6.51 17.91 3.76
CA SER A 71 -6.07 18.20 5.12
C SER A 71 -6.42 17.10 6.13
N LYS A 72 -7.32 16.19 5.77
CA LYS A 72 -7.67 14.99 6.55
C LYS A 72 -6.77 13.79 6.23
N ILE A 73 -5.88 13.90 5.24
CA ILE A 73 -4.96 12.83 4.87
C ILE A 73 -3.58 13.17 5.43
N GLN A 74 -3.15 12.43 6.44
CA GLN A 74 -1.80 12.52 6.97
C GLN A 74 -0.90 11.47 6.34
N LEU A 75 0.15 11.94 5.65
CA LEU A 75 1.09 11.12 4.90
C LEU A 75 2.33 10.78 5.75
N THR A 76 2.81 9.54 5.68
CA THR A 76 4.09 9.11 6.26
C THR A 76 4.83 8.21 5.28
N PHE A 77 6.15 8.34 5.20
CA PHE A 77 6.99 7.51 4.32
C PHE A 77 7.81 6.53 5.14
N CYS A 78 7.86 5.29 4.68
CA CYS A 78 8.66 4.21 5.26
C CYS A 78 9.46 3.53 4.15
N SER A 79 10.74 3.86 4.04
CA SER A 79 11.61 3.36 2.96
C SER A 79 12.20 1.98 3.22
N SER A 80 11.97 1.39 4.40
CA SER A 80 12.45 0.05 4.75
C SER A 80 11.47 -0.67 5.67
N LEU A 81 11.61 -2.01 5.77
CA LEU A 81 10.77 -2.83 6.64
C LEU A 81 10.97 -2.49 8.12
N GLU A 82 12.18 -2.10 8.51
CA GLU A 82 12.52 -1.69 9.87
C GLU A 82 11.79 -0.39 10.23
N THR A 83 11.85 0.63 9.38
CA THR A 83 11.13 1.89 9.61
C THR A 83 9.63 1.67 9.64
N LEU A 84 9.09 0.86 8.72
CA LEU A 84 7.67 0.52 8.68
C LEU A 84 7.21 -0.14 9.97
N ARG A 85 7.93 -1.18 10.43
CA ARG A 85 7.59 -1.91 11.66
C ARG A 85 7.79 -1.07 12.92
N ALA A 86 8.85 -0.26 12.98
CA ALA A 86 9.06 0.67 14.07
C ALA A 86 7.93 1.70 14.16
N TYR A 87 7.51 2.26 13.02
CA TYR A 87 6.37 3.17 12.96
C TYR A 87 5.09 2.50 13.44
N MET A 88 4.77 1.30 12.93
CA MET A 88 3.59 0.54 13.38
C MET A 88 3.65 0.17 14.86
N ALA A 89 4.84 -0.07 15.44
CA ALA A 89 4.97 -0.38 16.87
C ALA A 89 4.59 0.81 17.78
N VAL A 90 4.93 2.04 17.37
CA VAL A 90 4.62 3.27 18.13
C VAL A 90 3.32 3.95 17.69
N PHE A 91 2.70 3.45 16.62
CA PHE A 91 1.45 4.00 16.10
C PHE A 91 0.33 3.86 17.13
N GLY A 92 -0.28 5.01 17.48
CA GLY A 92 -1.34 5.10 18.49
C GLY A 92 -0.86 5.22 19.94
N VAL A 93 0.46 5.27 20.20
CA VAL A 93 1.01 5.43 21.55
C VAL A 93 1.02 6.90 22.00
N THR A 94 1.01 7.85 21.07
CA THR A 94 0.95 9.29 21.39
C THR A 94 -0.46 9.70 21.82
N PRO A 95 -0.66 10.25 23.03
CA PRO A 95 -1.97 10.56 23.60
C PRO A 95 -2.63 11.84 23.05
N GLU A 96 -2.17 12.41 21.93
CA GLU A 96 -2.57 13.75 21.46
C GLU A 96 -3.83 13.81 20.58
N ALA A 97 -4.42 12.68 20.19
CA ALA A 97 -5.72 12.72 19.53
C ALA A 97 -6.82 12.64 20.59
N GLU A 98 -7.27 13.81 21.04
CA GLU A 98 -8.60 13.98 21.62
C GLU A 98 -9.58 13.06 20.88
N ARG A 99 -10.34 12.28 21.66
CA ARG A 99 -11.38 11.39 21.17
C ARG A 99 -12.44 12.23 20.46
N SER A 100 -12.19 12.57 19.20
CA SER A 100 -13.20 13.07 18.28
C SER A 100 -14.20 11.93 18.09
N PRO A 101 -15.45 12.09 18.57
CA PRO A 101 -16.45 11.06 18.43
C PRO A 101 -16.87 11.00 16.95
N CYS A 102 -17.02 9.79 16.40
CA CYS A 102 -17.68 9.54 15.11
C CYS A 102 -17.02 10.13 13.85
N ARG A 103 -15.74 9.83 13.59
CA ARG A 103 -15.26 9.83 12.19
C ARG A 103 -14.76 8.45 11.83
N GLU A 104 -15.18 7.96 10.68
CA GLU A 104 -14.56 6.81 10.02
C GLU A 104 -13.10 7.17 9.78
N LYS A 105 -12.21 6.51 10.52
CA LYS A 105 -10.76 6.69 10.44
C LYS A 105 -10.19 5.50 9.69
N GLN A 106 -9.30 5.78 8.74
CA GLN A 106 -8.70 4.75 7.91
C GLN A 106 -7.18 4.77 8.05
N LEU A 107 -6.58 3.61 8.25
CA LEU A 107 -5.15 3.37 8.07
C LEU A 107 -4.95 2.74 6.69
N VAL A 108 -4.25 3.46 5.81
CA VAL A 108 -3.97 2.99 4.45
C VAL A 108 -2.48 2.73 4.34
N ILE A 109 -2.10 1.54 3.89
CA ILE A 109 -0.69 1.20 3.63
C ILE A 109 -0.54 0.90 2.14
N LEU A 110 0.29 1.70 1.48
CA LEU A 110 0.58 1.62 0.06
C LEU A 110 1.92 0.89 -0.15
N ASP A 111 1.91 -0.08 -1.07
CA ASP A 111 3.07 -0.80 -1.62
C ASP A 111 3.88 -1.60 -0.58
N MET A 112 3.20 -2.14 0.43
CA MET A 112 3.81 -2.92 1.50
C MET A 112 4.45 -4.21 0.97
N VAL A 113 3.78 -4.91 0.04
CA VAL A 113 4.31 -6.14 -0.56
C VAL A 113 5.50 -5.81 -1.45
N ALA A 114 5.39 -4.76 -2.28
CA ALA A 114 6.50 -4.28 -3.11
C ALA A 114 7.77 -3.99 -2.27
N LEU A 115 7.61 -3.36 -1.09
CA LEU A 115 8.72 -3.11 -0.16
C LEU A 115 9.43 -4.39 0.31
N HIS A 116 8.75 -5.54 0.34
CA HIS A 116 9.40 -6.81 0.70
C HIS A 116 10.19 -7.41 -0.46
N VAL A 117 9.84 -7.14 -1.73
CA VAL A 117 10.37 -7.86 -2.92
C VAL A 117 11.89 -7.80 -3.00
N SER A 118 12.52 -6.68 -2.65
CA SER A 118 13.97 -6.53 -2.68
C SER A 118 14.69 -7.11 -1.45
N THR A 119 13.96 -7.66 -0.48
CA THR A 119 14.49 -8.11 0.82
C THR A 119 14.55 -9.64 0.93
N THR A 120 15.32 -10.13 1.90
CA THR A 120 15.34 -11.56 2.29
C THR A 120 14.09 -12.00 3.06
N GLU A 121 13.22 -11.04 3.41
CA GLU A 121 11.95 -11.24 4.07
C GLU A 121 10.76 -11.32 3.10
N PHE A 122 11.02 -11.40 1.78
CA PHE A 122 9.99 -11.75 0.80
C PHE A 122 9.61 -13.24 0.92
N SER A 123 8.94 -13.57 2.02
CA SER A 123 8.50 -14.90 2.42
C SER A 123 7.16 -14.81 3.16
N ALA A 124 6.48 -15.95 3.32
CA ALA A 124 5.23 -16.02 4.07
C ALA A 124 5.42 -15.58 5.52
N GLN A 125 6.53 -15.97 6.15
CA GLN A 125 6.89 -15.54 7.50
C GLN A 125 7.12 -14.02 7.56
N GLY A 126 7.92 -13.47 6.66
CA GLY A 126 8.26 -12.04 6.65
C GLY A 126 7.04 -11.16 6.41
N LEU A 127 6.25 -11.48 5.38
CA LEU A 127 5.00 -10.79 5.07
C LEU A 127 3.97 -10.93 6.19
N SER A 128 3.77 -12.14 6.72
CA SER A 128 2.82 -12.35 7.82
C SER A 128 3.19 -11.57 9.07
N ARG A 129 4.48 -11.40 9.38
CA ARG A 129 4.92 -10.57 10.50
C ARG A 129 4.57 -9.09 10.30
N THR A 130 4.81 -8.57 9.10
CA THR A 130 4.51 -7.16 8.79
C THR A 130 3.00 -6.91 8.75
N MET A 131 2.23 -7.83 8.14
CA MET A 131 0.76 -7.78 8.12
C MET A 131 0.16 -7.85 9.52
N ALA A 132 0.67 -8.73 10.39
CA ALA A 132 0.23 -8.82 11.77
C ALA A 132 0.43 -7.49 12.52
N ALA A 133 1.62 -6.87 12.35
CA ALA A 133 1.92 -5.58 12.95
C ALA A 133 1.00 -4.45 12.44
N ALA A 134 0.66 -4.46 11.15
CA ALA A 134 -0.30 -3.51 10.57
C ALA A 134 -1.71 -3.68 11.17
N VAL A 135 -2.19 -4.93 11.24
CA VAL A 135 -3.48 -5.27 11.84
C VAL A 135 -3.55 -4.88 13.31
N GLU A 136 -2.47 -5.15 14.06
CA GLU A 136 -2.37 -4.76 15.46
C GLU A 136 -2.40 -3.22 15.61
N ALA A 137 -1.58 -2.50 14.84
CA ALA A 137 -1.51 -1.04 14.88
C ALA A 137 -2.87 -0.40 14.61
N ALA A 138 -3.56 -0.83 13.55
CA ALA A 138 -4.88 -0.34 13.22
C ALA A 138 -5.90 -0.66 14.33
N SER A 139 -5.82 -1.88 14.91
CA SER A 139 -6.75 -2.31 15.96
C SER A 139 -6.58 -1.52 17.25
N ARG A 140 -5.36 -1.13 17.59
CA ARG A 140 -5.09 -0.27 18.76
C ARG A 140 -5.65 1.14 18.59
N THR A 141 -5.76 1.62 17.35
CA THR A 141 -6.27 2.96 17.04
C THR A 141 -7.71 2.99 16.56
N GLU A 142 -8.39 1.83 16.55
CA GLU A 142 -9.78 1.67 16.08
C GLU A 142 -9.99 2.21 14.64
N MET A 143 -9.02 1.99 13.74
CA MET A 143 -9.07 2.45 12.33
C MET A 143 -9.40 1.31 11.37
N ASP A 144 -10.17 1.55 10.32
CA ASP A 144 -10.29 0.56 9.24
C ASP A 144 -8.97 0.46 8.47
N LEU A 145 -8.48 -0.76 8.24
CA LEU A 145 -7.18 -0.98 7.61
C LEU A 145 -7.35 -1.40 6.16
N VAL A 146 -6.70 -0.69 5.24
CA VAL A 146 -6.71 -1.03 3.81
C VAL A 146 -5.30 -1.10 3.25
N LEU A 147 -4.98 -2.20 2.58
CA LEU A 147 -3.74 -2.35 1.83
C LEU A 147 -3.97 -2.06 0.35
N TYR A 148 -3.07 -1.29 -0.24
CA TYR A 148 -3.03 -1.03 -1.68
C TYR A 148 -1.67 -1.41 -2.25
N GLU A 149 -1.69 -2.03 -3.42
CA GLU A 149 -0.50 -2.23 -4.26
C GLU A 149 -0.79 -1.58 -5.60
N CYS A 150 -0.03 -0.54 -5.95
CA CYS A 150 -0.18 0.20 -7.20
C CYS A 150 0.83 -0.27 -8.25
N THR A 151 0.45 -0.18 -9.52
CA THR A 151 1.42 -0.39 -10.61
C THR A 151 2.40 0.77 -10.66
N ASN A 152 3.67 0.48 -10.92
CA ASN A 152 4.68 1.50 -11.07
C ASN A 152 4.53 2.23 -12.41
N ALA A 153 4.08 3.50 -12.38
CA ALA A 153 3.89 4.31 -13.58
C ALA A 153 5.20 4.60 -14.37
N VAL A 154 6.35 4.53 -13.71
CA VAL A 154 7.66 4.73 -14.36
C VAL A 154 8.05 3.50 -15.18
N ASN A 155 7.71 2.30 -14.68
CA ASN A 155 7.94 1.05 -15.37
C ASN A 155 6.75 0.09 -15.18
N PRO A 156 5.70 0.23 -16.02
CA PRO A 156 4.49 -0.60 -15.92
C PRO A 156 4.73 -2.09 -16.17
N THR A 157 5.85 -2.43 -16.82
CA THR A 157 6.21 -3.81 -17.12
C THR A 157 6.89 -4.54 -15.95
N SER A 158 7.26 -3.83 -14.89
CA SER A 158 7.91 -4.43 -13.72
C SER A 158 7.02 -5.51 -13.08
N SER A 159 7.63 -6.64 -12.72
CA SER A 159 6.99 -7.71 -11.98
C SER A 159 7.01 -7.50 -10.46
N GLU A 160 7.65 -6.42 -10.00
CA GLU A 160 7.92 -6.15 -8.58
C GLU A 160 6.89 -5.21 -7.94
N TRP A 161 5.82 -4.84 -8.65
CA TRP A 161 4.83 -3.85 -8.24
C TRP A 161 3.41 -4.27 -8.64
N GLY A 162 2.42 -3.69 -7.97
CA GLY A 162 1.00 -3.80 -8.33
C GLY A 162 0.38 -5.16 -8.04
N GLU A 163 -0.83 -5.35 -8.57
CA GLU A 163 -1.71 -6.48 -8.23
C GLU A 163 -1.08 -7.87 -8.53
N ARG A 164 -0.20 -7.94 -9.53
CA ARG A 164 0.52 -9.17 -9.89
C ARG A 164 1.35 -9.75 -8.74
N LEU A 165 1.76 -8.93 -7.77
CA LEU A 165 2.46 -9.40 -6.58
C LEU A 165 1.63 -10.40 -5.76
N TRP A 166 0.30 -10.27 -5.75
CA TRP A 166 -0.58 -11.15 -4.99
C TRP A 166 -0.51 -12.60 -5.48
N ALA A 167 -0.33 -12.81 -6.78
CA ALA A 167 -0.20 -14.14 -7.40
C ALA A 167 1.21 -14.74 -7.26
N THR A 168 2.22 -13.94 -6.89
CA THR A 168 3.62 -14.39 -6.78
C THR A 168 3.77 -15.47 -5.72
N ARG A 169 4.45 -16.57 -6.08
CA ARG A 169 4.79 -17.65 -5.15
C ARG A 169 6.05 -17.31 -4.37
N ILE A 170 5.96 -17.47 -3.05
CA ILE A 170 7.00 -17.12 -2.09
C ILE A 170 7.35 -18.31 -1.18
N PRO A 171 8.57 -18.31 -0.61
CA PRO A 171 8.95 -19.28 0.41
C PRO A 171 8.12 -19.14 1.67
N LEU A 172 8.07 -20.20 2.47
CA LEU A 172 7.45 -20.12 3.79
C LEU A 172 8.31 -19.35 4.81
N LEU A 173 9.63 -19.49 4.74
CA LEU A 173 10.57 -18.96 5.75
C LEU A 173 11.49 -17.89 5.15
N ASN A 174 11.95 -16.97 6.00
CA ASN A 174 12.94 -15.96 5.61
C ASN A 174 14.28 -16.60 5.23
N GLY A 175 14.99 -16.02 4.27
CA GLY A 175 16.35 -16.43 3.94
C GLY A 175 16.50 -17.79 3.25
N SER A 176 15.41 -18.51 2.95
CA SER A 176 15.48 -19.65 2.04
C SER A 176 15.92 -19.12 0.67
N VAL A 177 17.15 -19.47 0.30
CA VAL A 177 17.93 -18.88 -0.79
C VAL A 177 17.11 -18.77 -2.08
N ARG A 178 17.08 -17.56 -2.67
CA ARG A 178 16.81 -17.38 -4.10
C ARG A 178 17.95 -18.08 -4.84
N ILE A 179 17.77 -19.34 -5.21
CA ILE A 179 18.70 -20.00 -6.14
C ILE A 179 18.53 -19.26 -7.46
N ARG A 180 19.46 -18.33 -7.68
CA ARG A 180 19.62 -17.51 -8.86
C ARG A 180 19.99 -18.42 -10.02
N GLY A 181 19.10 -18.54 -10.99
CA GLY A 181 19.41 -19.16 -12.27
C GLY A 181 18.27 -20.00 -12.79
N GLU A 182 17.57 -19.44 -13.77
CA GLU A 182 16.74 -20.15 -14.73
C GLU A 182 15.42 -20.74 -14.19
N ALA A 183 14.40 -20.70 -15.06
CA ALA A 183 13.09 -21.23 -14.77
C ALA A 183 13.20 -22.71 -14.36
N SER A 184 12.59 -23.09 -13.23
CA SER A 184 12.73 -24.37 -12.50
C SER A 184 13.95 -24.40 -11.56
N ALA A 185 13.87 -24.63 -10.26
CA ALA A 185 12.91 -25.42 -9.51
C ALA A 185 12.83 -24.92 -8.06
N TRP A 186 11.71 -24.28 -7.71
CA TRP A 186 11.23 -24.38 -6.33
C TRP A 186 10.66 -25.78 -6.17
N ALA A 187 11.51 -26.77 -5.89
CA ALA A 187 11.13 -28.15 -5.60
C ALA A 187 10.43 -28.30 -4.22
N GLY A 188 9.81 -27.23 -3.71
CA GLY A 188 9.20 -27.15 -2.38
C GLY A 188 7.87 -26.39 -2.37
N ARG A 189 7.04 -26.70 -1.35
CA ARG A 189 5.72 -26.11 -1.08
C ARG A 189 5.79 -24.60 -0.79
N GLY A 190 5.88 -23.77 -1.83
CA GLY A 190 5.65 -22.34 -1.73
C GLY A 190 4.15 -22.01 -1.56
N VAL A 191 3.85 -20.79 -1.12
CA VAL A 191 2.49 -20.24 -1.05
C VAL A 191 2.43 -18.95 -1.85
N SER A 192 1.26 -18.54 -2.30
CA SER A 192 1.09 -17.20 -2.91
C SER A 192 1.06 -16.12 -1.83
N VAL A 193 1.46 -14.90 -2.18
CA VAL A 193 1.30 -13.72 -1.31
C VAL A 193 -0.18 -13.56 -0.90
N GLN A 194 -1.11 -13.75 -1.84
CA GLN A 194 -2.55 -13.68 -1.60
C GLN A 194 -3.00 -14.65 -0.50
N GLN A 195 -2.56 -15.91 -0.55
CA GLN A 195 -2.91 -16.91 0.47
C GLN A 195 -2.41 -16.52 1.86
N VAL A 196 -1.26 -15.85 1.96
CA VAL A 196 -0.74 -15.35 3.24
C VAL A 196 -1.59 -14.17 3.73
N ALA A 197 -1.90 -13.23 2.84
CA ALA A 197 -2.69 -12.04 3.14
C ALA A 197 -4.14 -12.37 3.53
N GLN A 198 -4.76 -13.38 2.91
CA GLN A 198 -6.11 -13.84 3.22
C GLN A 198 -6.30 -14.31 4.67
N ARG A 199 -5.21 -14.59 5.39
CA ARG A 199 -5.28 -14.90 6.83
C ARG A 199 -5.55 -13.67 7.70
N TRP A 200 -5.28 -12.48 7.16
CA TRP A 200 -5.32 -11.20 7.88
C TRP A 200 -6.36 -10.24 7.30
N PHE A 201 -6.63 -10.35 5.99
CA PHE A 201 -7.45 -9.41 5.22
C PHE A 201 -8.47 -10.11 4.33
N VAL A 202 -9.55 -9.39 4.02
CA VAL A 202 -10.52 -9.74 2.99
C VAL A 202 -10.17 -9.01 1.69
N PHE A 203 -10.12 -9.69 0.57
CA PHE A 203 -9.88 -9.04 -0.72
C PHE A 203 -11.19 -8.48 -1.24
N GLU A 204 -11.22 -7.19 -1.53
CA GLU A 204 -12.37 -6.58 -2.21
C GLU A 204 -12.46 -7.14 -3.64
N LYS A 205 -13.67 -7.55 -4.02
CA LYS A 205 -13.93 -8.07 -5.36
C LYS A 205 -14.00 -6.87 -6.31
N ARG A 206 -13.18 -6.85 -7.36
CA ARG A 206 -13.34 -5.90 -8.47
C ARG A 206 -14.64 -6.29 -9.18
N GLU A 207 -15.69 -5.49 -9.00
CA GLU A 207 -16.92 -5.57 -9.82
C GLU A 207 -16.66 -5.04 -11.23
#